data_AF-A0A1S1WU92-F1
#
_entry.id   AF-A0A1S1WU92-F1
#
_cell.length_a   1.000
_cell.length_b   1.000
_cell.length_c   1.000
_cell.angle_alpha   90.00
_cell.angle_beta   90.00
_cell.angle_gamma   90.00
#
_symmetry.space_group_name_H-M   'P 1'
#
loop_
_entity.id
_entity.type
_entity.pdbx_description
1 polymer ?
#
loop_
_entity_poly.entity_id
_entity_poly.type
_entity_poly.pdbx_seq_one_letter_code
_entity_poly.pdbx_strand_id
1 'polypeptide(L)'
;MSSIGAAQLQALAQSSDITRSEDQTVSLEARLIQAFSHSAVSTGMEKDAILQKLEQPQMITNPAELFALQQRTSNYNLEVSMISTLTRKTVGAVESLLRS
;
A
#
# COMPACT_ATOMS: atom_id res chain seq x y z
N MET A 1 -16.88 42.24 8.25
CA MET A 1 -17.67 41.39 9.18
C MET A 1 -18.60 40.59 8.28
N SER A 2 -18.51 39.28 8.04
CA SER A 2 -17.99 38.16 8.83
C SER A 2 -17.77 36.96 7.89
N SER A 3 -16.53 36.48 7.71
CA SER A 3 -16.25 35.21 6.99
C SER A 3 -15.41 34.22 7.82
N ILE A 4 -15.10 34.57 9.07
CA ILE A 4 -14.24 33.78 9.97
C ILE A 4 -14.96 32.50 10.48
N GLY A 5 -16.29 32.43 10.40
CA GLY A 5 -17.06 31.27 10.87
C GLY A 5 -16.95 30.01 10.00
N ALA A 6 -16.79 30.16 8.68
CA ALA A 6 -16.77 29.01 7.76
C ALA A 6 -15.44 28.25 7.81
N ALA A 7 -14.31 28.96 7.93
CA ALA A 7 -12.99 28.35 8.00
C ALA A 7 -12.77 27.58 9.33
N GLN A 8 -13.37 28.03 10.43
CA GLN A 8 -13.28 27.36 11.73
C GLN A 8 -14.11 26.07 11.77
N LEU A 9 -15.25 26.01 11.09
CA LEU A 9 -16.05 24.79 10.95
C LEU A 9 -15.35 23.71 10.11
N GLN A 10 -14.57 24.11 9.10
CA GLN A 10 -13.80 23.16 8.28
C GLN A 10 -12.63 22.53 9.04
N ALA A 11 -12.01 23.26 9.97
CA ALA A 11 -10.90 22.76 10.79
C ALA A 11 -11.35 21.70 11.82
N LEU A 12 -12.62 21.76 12.25
CA LEU A 12 -13.23 20.77 13.15
C LEU A 12 -13.59 19.44 12.44
N ALA A 13 -13.66 19.43 11.11
CA ALA A 13 -13.98 18.23 10.33
C ALA A 13 -12.77 17.30 10.10
N GLN A 14 -11.56 17.72 10.45
CA GLN A 14 -10.34 16.90 10.43
C GLN A 14 -10.03 16.28 11.80
N SER A 15 -11.06 16.03 12.62
CA SER A 15 -10.92 15.07 13.70
C SER A 15 -10.72 13.71 13.07
N SER A 16 -9.45 13.29 12.89
CA SER A 16 -9.12 11.90 12.66
C SER A 16 -9.85 11.09 13.74
N ASP A 17 -10.68 10.17 13.30
CA ASP A 17 -11.42 9.27 14.18
C ASP A 17 -10.41 8.35 14.86
N ILE A 18 -9.94 8.74 16.06
CA ILE A 18 -9.10 7.91 16.92
C ILE A 18 -10.02 6.98 17.72
N THR A 19 -10.91 6.27 17.03
CA THR A 19 -11.58 5.13 17.63
C THR A 19 -10.53 4.02 17.70
N ARG A 20 -9.87 3.90 18.86
CA ARG A 20 -9.07 2.73 19.21
C ARG A 20 -10.02 1.54 19.18
N SER A 21 -10.02 0.80 18.07
CA SER A 21 -10.79 -0.43 17.96
C SER A 21 -10.40 -1.31 19.14
N GLU A 22 -11.41 -1.68 19.95
CA GLU A 22 -11.25 -2.63 21.03
C GLU A 22 -10.56 -3.89 20.48
N ASP A 23 -9.71 -4.49 21.32
CA ASP A 23 -8.83 -5.62 21.00
C ASP A 23 -9.65 -6.85 20.61
N GLN A 24 -10.17 -6.84 19.38
CA GLN A 24 -10.95 -7.92 18.82
C GLN A 24 -9.94 -8.98 18.43
N THR A 25 -9.93 -10.09 19.19
CA THR A 25 -9.07 -11.23 18.91
C THR A 25 -9.43 -11.81 17.54
N VAL A 26 -8.72 -11.40 16.49
CA VAL A 26 -8.93 -11.86 15.12
C VAL A 26 -8.16 -13.17 14.93
N SER A 27 -8.77 -14.17 14.30
CA SER A 27 -8.06 -15.39 13.88
C SER A 27 -6.86 -15.04 13.00
N LEU A 28 -5.75 -15.74 13.19
CA LEU A 28 -4.55 -15.60 12.34
C LEU A 28 -4.88 -15.88 10.87
N GLU A 29 -5.77 -16.82 10.59
CA GLU A 29 -6.24 -17.12 9.24
C GLU A 29 -6.97 -15.92 8.63
N ALA A 30 -7.93 -15.35 9.36
CA ALA A 30 -8.67 -14.18 8.90
C ALA A 30 -7.73 -12.98 8.67
N ARG A 31 -6.75 -12.78 9.56
CA ARG A 31 -5.72 -11.75 9.41
C ARG A 31 -4.85 -11.99 8.17
N LEU A 32 -4.48 -13.25 7.89
CA LEU A 32 -3.71 -13.61 6.70
C LEU A 32 -4.50 -13.37 5.42
N ILE A 33 -5.77 -13.78 5.37
CA ILE A 33 -6.66 -13.55 4.22
C ILE A 33 -6.81 -12.05 3.96
N GLN A 34 -7.03 -11.25 5.01
CA GLN A 34 -7.13 -9.79 4.89
C GLN A 34 -5.83 -9.16 4.38
N ALA A 35 -4.69 -9.52 4.96
CA ALA A 35 -3.38 -9.01 4.56
C ALA A 35 -3.04 -9.38 3.10
N PHE A 36 -3.31 -10.64 2.71
CA PHE A 36 -3.11 -11.09 1.34
C PHE A 36 -4.00 -10.35 0.35
N SER A 37 -5.30 -10.23 0.65
CA SER A 37 -6.27 -9.55 -0.22
C SER A 37 -5.89 -8.08 -0.40
N HIS A 38 -5.51 -7.40 0.68
CA HIS A 38 -5.05 -6.03 0.64
C HIS A 38 -3.79 -5.88 -0.21
N SER A 39 -2.78 -6.74 0.00
CA SER A 39 -1.54 -6.71 -0.76
C SER A 39 -1.77 -7.00 -2.25
N ALA A 40 -2.61 -7.98 -2.59
CA ALA A 40 -2.92 -8.33 -3.98
C ALA A 40 -3.62 -7.18 -4.73
N VAL A 41 -4.59 -6.53 -4.08
CA VAL A 41 -5.28 -5.36 -4.67
C VAL A 41 -4.33 -4.18 -4.79
N SER A 42 -3.58 -3.85 -3.73
CA SER A 42 -2.63 -2.73 -3.72
C SER A 42 -1.55 -2.87 -4.79
N THR A 43 -0.92 -4.04 -4.89
CA THR A 43 0.12 -4.30 -5.89
C THR A 43 -0.44 -4.28 -7.32
N GLY A 44 -1.65 -4.82 -7.54
CA GLY A 44 -2.32 -4.73 -8.82
C GLY A 44 -2.63 -3.28 -9.24
N MET A 45 -3.22 -2.50 -8.34
CA MET A 45 -3.51 -1.09 -8.58
C MET A 45 -2.25 -0.26 -8.85
N GLU A 46 -1.16 -0.50 -8.12
CA GLU A 46 0.10 0.23 -8.33
C GLU A 46 0.72 -0.11 -9.69
N LYS A 47 0.70 -1.39 -10.09
CA LYS A 47 1.15 -1.82 -11.42
C LYS A 47 0.34 -1.10 -12.51
N ASP A 48 -0.98 -1.12 -12.41
CA ASP A 48 -1.85 -0.48 -13.41
C ASP A 48 -1.63 1.04 -13.45
N ALA A 49 -1.43 1.68 -12.29
CA ALA A 49 -1.11 3.11 -12.20
C ALA A 49 0.26 3.46 -12.82
N ILE A 50 1.27 2.58 -12.70
CA ILE A 50 2.56 2.74 -13.38
C ILE A 50 2.38 2.61 -14.89
N LEU A 51 1.64 1.61 -15.35
CA LEU A 51 1.40 1.37 -16.77
C LEU A 51 0.59 2.49 -17.41
N GLN A 52 -0.48 2.96 -16.77
CA GLN A 52 -1.29 4.06 -17.26
C GLN A 52 -0.50 5.36 -17.41
N LYS A 53 0.47 5.60 -16.53
CA LYS A 53 1.38 6.75 -16.66
C LYS A 53 2.22 6.65 -17.94
N LEU A 54 2.72 5.46 -18.29
CA LEU A 54 3.50 5.25 -19.52
C LEU A 54 2.70 5.54 -20.80
N GLU A 55 1.37 5.43 -20.75
CA GLU A 55 0.50 5.71 -21.89
C GLU A 55 0.30 7.22 -22.15
N GLN A 56 0.75 8.09 -21.23
CA GLN A 56 0.60 9.54 -21.34
C GLN A 56 1.78 10.16 -22.12
N PRO A 57 1.56 10.68 -23.34
CA PRO A 57 2.66 11.14 -24.21
C PRO A 57 3.47 12.31 -23.63
N GLN A 58 2.83 13.11 -22.77
CA GLN A 58 3.43 14.30 -22.14
C GLN A 58 4.36 13.95 -20.97
N MET A 59 4.23 12.74 -20.40
CA MET A 59 5.04 12.33 -19.26
C MET A 59 6.44 11.88 -19.69
N ILE A 60 6.55 11.27 -20.87
CA ILE A 60 7.80 10.72 -21.42
C ILE A 60 8.79 11.84 -21.82
N THR A 61 8.32 13.09 -21.90
CA THR A 61 9.15 14.24 -22.28
C THR A 61 9.61 15.07 -21.07
N ASN A 62 9.09 14.82 -19.87
CA ASN A 62 9.47 15.53 -18.64
C ASN A 62 10.42 14.69 -17.76
N PRO A 63 11.70 15.07 -17.61
CA PRO A 63 12.68 14.29 -16.85
C PRO A 63 12.33 14.15 -15.35
N ALA A 64 11.66 15.14 -14.76
CA ALA A 64 11.24 15.07 -13.36
C ALA A 64 10.14 14.01 -13.15
N GLU A 65 9.20 13.91 -14.10
CA GLU A 65 8.13 12.91 -14.05
C GLU A 65 8.65 11.50 -14.33
N LEU A 66 9.60 11.36 -15.26
CA LEU A 66 10.31 10.11 -15.51
C LEU A 66 11.05 9.60 -14.26
N PHE A 67 11.74 10.49 -13.54
CA PHE A 67 12.40 10.12 -12.29
C PHE A 67 11.40 9.64 -11.22
N ALA A 68 10.27 10.34 -11.07
CA ALA A 68 9.21 9.95 -10.15
C ALA A 68 8.60 8.59 -10.53
N LEU A 69 8.40 8.32 -11.82
CA LEU A 69 7.92 7.04 -12.32
C LEU A 69 8.93 5.92 -12.05
N GLN A 70 10.22 6.18 -12.29
CA GLN A 70 11.29 5.23 -12.01
C GLN A 70 11.31 4.86 -10.53
N GLN A 71 11.22 5.86 -9.64
CA GLN A 71 11.18 5.61 -8.20
C GLN A 71 9.97 4.75 -7.80
N ARG A 72 8.77 5.03 -8.33
CA ARG A 72 7.58 4.20 -8.07
C ARG A 72 7.77 2.77 -8.57
N THR A 73 8.32 2.61 -9.77
CA THR A 73 8.61 1.29 -10.35
C THR A 73 9.62 0.51 -9.50
N SER A 74 10.67 1.17 -9.01
CA SER A 74 11.64 0.58 -8.09
C SER A 74 11.00 0.16 -6.77
N ASN A 75 10.14 1.01 -6.19
CA ASN A 75 9.43 0.69 -4.95
C ASN A 75 8.50 -0.52 -5.11
N TYR A 76 7.73 -0.57 -6.20
CA TYR A 76 6.88 -1.73 -6.54
C TYR A 76 7.70 -3.02 -6.64
N ASN A 77 8.85 -2.99 -7.32
CA ASN A 77 9.71 -4.16 -7.47
C ASN A 77 10.24 -4.64 -6.10
N LEU A 78 10.71 -3.70 -5.26
CA LEU A 78 11.19 -4.02 -3.92
C LEU A 78 10.09 -4.65 -3.05
N GLU A 79 8.87 -4.09 -3.09
CA GLU A 79 7.74 -4.60 -2.33
C GLU A 79 7.38 -6.05 -2.72
N VAL A 80 7.15 -6.30 -4.01
CA VAL A 80 6.78 -7.64 -4.51
C VAL A 80 7.90 -8.66 -4.25
N SER A 81 9.15 -8.28 -4.46
CA SER A 81 10.31 -9.14 -4.21
C SER A 81 10.47 -9.49 -2.74
N MET A 82 10.22 -8.54 -1.84
CA MET A 82 10.28 -8.77 -0.39
C MET A 82 9.18 -9.73 0.06
N ILE A 83 7.94 -9.54 -0.40
CA ILE A 83 6.81 -10.43 -0.10
C ILE A 83 7.13 -11.86 -0.57
N SER A 84 7.62 -12.01 -1.81
CA SER A 84 8.00 -13.31 -2.36
C SER A 84 9.10 -13.98 -1.52
N THR A 85 10.14 -13.21 -1.18
CA THR A 85 11.29 -13.71 -0.41
C THR A 85 10.88 -14.16 1.00
N LEU A 86 10.13 -13.32 1.72
CA LEU A 86 9.64 -13.63 3.06
C LEU A 86 8.72 -14.86 3.04
N THR A 87 7.79 -14.91 2.09
CA THR A 87 6.90 -16.08 1.92
C THR A 87 7.70 -17.36 1.72
N ARG A 88 8.67 -17.34 0.80
CA ARG A 88 9.55 -18.50 0.53
C ARG A 88 10.34 -18.93 1.76
N LYS A 89 10.90 -17.98 2.52
CA LYS A 89 11.69 -18.27 3.73
C LYS A 89 10.83 -18.81 4.87
N THR A 90 9.64 -18.26 5.08
CA THR A 90 8.69 -18.74 6.10
C THR A 90 8.23 -20.15 5.81
N VAL A 91 7.79 -20.43 4.58
CA VAL A 91 7.38 -21.80 4.19
C VAL A 91 8.55 -22.77 4.32
N GLY A 92 9.75 -22.39 3.89
CA GLY A 92 10.94 -23.23 4.04
C GLY A 92 11.28 -23.54 5.51
N ALA A 93 11.07 -22.58 6.43
CA ALA A 93 11.25 -22.82 7.86
C ALA A 93 10.22 -23.83 8.40
N VAL A 94 8.95 -23.70 8.01
CA VAL A 94 7.89 -24.64 8.38
C VAL A 94 8.19 -26.05 7.84
N GLU A 95 8.57 -26.16 6.56
CA GLU A 95 8.96 -27.44 5.95
C GLU A 95 10.14 -28.10 6.67
N SER A 96 11.12 -27.30 7.09
CA SER A 96 12.27 -27.80 7.85
C SER A 96 11.86 -28.37 9.21
N LEU A 97 10.94 -27.71 9.92
CA LEU A 97 10.45 -28.16 11.22
C LEU A 97 9.55 -29.39 11.12
N LEU A 98 8.80 -29.54 10.02
CA LEU A 98 7.92 -30.70 9.81
C LEU A 98 8.67 -31.97 9.37
N ARG A 99 9.91 -31.82 8.89
CA ARG A 99 10.74 -32.94 8.40
C ARG A 99 11.71 -33.47 9.46
N SER A 100 12.03 -32.66 10.47
CA SER A 100 12.84 -33.06 11.64
C SER A 100 12.01 -33.87 12.63
#